data_AF-A0A2N1QZY8-F1
#
_entry.id   AF-A0A2N1QZY8-F1
#
_cell.length_a   1.000
_cell.length_b   1.000
_cell.length_c   1.000
_cell.angle_alpha   90.00
_cell.angle_beta   90.00
_cell.angle_gamma   90.00
#
_symmetry.space_group_name_H-M   'P 1'
#
loop_
_entity.id
_entity.type
_entity.pdbx_description
1 polymer ?
#
loop_
_entity_poly.entity_id
_entity_poly.type
_entity_poly.pdbx_seq_one_letter_code
_entity_poly.pdbx_strand_id
1 'polypeptide(L)'
;MITRTQERALSARAREILRKMAFPLASEELDHIAVADFGLSRPEREGAQILTLFATERISAKLIVLLPGQILPEHWHPPVGADPGKEEILRGYWGEVLYFDEGEANLDTGEFPPDKAGCYSCRSRRDLGPGDQVIIPPGRKHW
;
A
#
# COMPACT_ATOMS: atom_id res chain seq x y z
N MET A 1 -17.16 -2.05 -7.57
CA MET A 1 -17.01 -2.91 -6.39
C MET A 1 -16.34 -4.19 -6.85
N ILE A 2 -15.27 -4.58 -6.17
CA ILE A 2 -14.55 -5.84 -6.43
C ILE A 2 -15.49 -7.06 -6.38
N THR A 3 -15.34 -7.96 -7.34
CA THR A 3 -16.08 -9.23 -7.34
C THR A 3 -15.39 -10.27 -6.45
N ARG A 4 -16.16 -11.23 -5.91
CA ARG A 4 -15.60 -12.35 -5.13
C ARG A 4 -14.55 -13.15 -5.91
N THR A 5 -14.70 -13.25 -7.22
CA THR A 5 -13.73 -13.94 -8.09
C THR A 5 -12.41 -13.18 -8.13
N GLN A 6 -12.45 -11.86 -8.33
CA GLN A 6 -11.25 -11.01 -8.30
C GLN A 6 -10.58 -11.02 -6.93
N GLU A 7 -11.35 -10.87 -5.85
CA GLU A 7 -10.86 -10.93 -4.48
C GLU A 7 -10.08 -12.24 -4.22
N ARG A 8 -10.67 -13.39 -4.58
CA ARG A 8 -10.01 -14.71 -4.43
C ARG A 8 -8.73 -14.79 -5.25
N ALA A 9 -8.74 -14.35 -6.51
CA ALA A 9 -7.58 -14.40 -7.38
C ALA A 9 -6.43 -13.49 -6.89
N LEU A 10 -6.74 -12.26 -6.49
CA LEU A 10 -5.76 -11.29 -5.97
C LEU A 10 -5.18 -11.75 -4.62
N SER A 11 -6.03 -12.23 -3.73
CA SER A 11 -5.62 -12.80 -2.45
C SER A 11 -4.70 -14.02 -2.67
N ALA A 12 -5.01 -14.92 -3.61
CA ALA A 12 -4.15 -16.06 -3.93
C ALA A 12 -2.75 -15.63 -4.42
N ARG A 13 -2.68 -14.62 -5.31
CA ARG A 13 -1.39 -14.07 -5.78
C ARG A 13 -0.58 -13.45 -4.64
N ALA A 14 -1.24 -12.71 -3.73
CA ALA A 14 -0.57 -12.17 -2.56
C ALA A 14 -0.04 -13.28 -1.63
N ARG A 15 -0.80 -14.37 -1.41
CA ARG A 15 -0.31 -15.54 -0.65
C ARG A 15 0.94 -16.15 -1.28
N GLU A 16 0.99 -16.27 -2.60
CA GLU A 16 2.17 -16.81 -3.30
C GLU A 16 3.40 -15.93 -3.11
N ILE A 17 3.24 -14.61 -3.12
CA ILE A 17 4.32 -13.66 -2.87
C ILE A 17 4.78 -13.78 -1.40
N LEU A 18 3.85 -13.73 -0.44
CA LEU A 18 4.16 -13.84 0.99
C LEU A 18 4.84 -15.17 1.35
N ARG A 19 4.46 -16.29 0.73
CA ARG A 19 5.13 -17.60 0.94
C ARG A 19 6.57 -17.65 0.44
N LYS A 20 6.95 -16.78 -0.50
CA LYS A 20 8.34 -16.69 -1.02
C LYS A 20 9.20 -15.77 -0.16
N MET A 21 8.60 -14.97 0.71
CA MET A 21 9.31 -14.09 1.61
C MET A 21 9.90 -14.87 2.78
N ALA A 22 11.07 -14.46 3.27
CA ALA A 22 11.67 -15.03 4.49
C ALA A 22 11.01 -14.50 5.79
N PHE A 23 9.73 -14.11 5.72
CA PHE A 23 8.96 -13.63 6.85
C PHE A 23 8.11 -14.77 7.39
N PRO A 24 8.25 -15.17 8.67
CA PRO A 24 7.49 -16.26 9.23
C PRO A 24 6.01 -15.87 9.35
N LEU A 25 5.15 -16.60 8.64
CA LEU A 25 3.70 -16.46 8.69
C LEU A 25 3.05 -17.81 8.97
N ALA A 26 2.03 -17.81 9.81
CA ALA A 26 1.16 -18.96 10.01
C ALA A 26 0.25 -19.16 8.79
N SER A 27 -0.21 -20.40 8.59
CA SER A 27 -1.10 -20.70 7.45
C SER A 27 -2.43 -19.97 7.59
N GLU A 28 -2.92 -19.82 8.82
CA GLU A 28 -4.17 -19.17 9.17
C GLU A 28 -4.11 -17.66 8.89
N GLU A 29 -2.95 -17.00 9.11
CA GLU A 29 -2.78 -15.58 8.78
C GLU A 29 -2.99 -15.32 7.28
N LEU A 30 -2.49 -16.22 6.43
CA LEU A 30 -2.64 -16.11 4.97
C LEU A 30 -4.09 -16.21 4.51
N ASP A 31 -4.99 -16.78 5.31
CA ASP A 31 -6.42 -16.86 4.97
C ASP A 31 -7.14 -15.52 5.19
N HIS A 32 -6.53 -14.59 5.93
CA HIS A 32 -7.10 -13.30 6.30
C HIS A 32 -6.59 -12.11 5.48
N ILE A 33 -5.92 -12.34 4.34
CA ILE A 33 -5.48 -11.27 3.44
C ILE A 33 -6.70 -10.55 2.86
N ALA A 34 -6.85 -9.27 3.22
CA ALA A 34 -7.87 -8.39 2.68
C ALA A 34 -7.45 -7.84 1.32
N VAL A 35 -8.38 -7.76 0.37
CA VAL A 35 -8.16 -7.10 -0.93
C VAL A 35 -8.90 -5.77 -0.94
N ALA A 36 -8.15 -4.67 -0.98
CA ALA A 36 -8.71 -3.33 -1.06
C ALA A 36 -8.79 -2.88 -2.53
N ASP A 37 -10.00 -2.52 -2.99
CA ASP A 37 -10.23 -1.88 -4.30
C ASP A 37 -10.41 -0.36 -4.20
N PHE A 38 -10.40 0.17 -2.96
CA PHE A 38 -10.62 1.58 -2.62
C PHE A 38 -11.89 2.19 -3.25
N GLY A 39 -12.89 1.37 -3.58
CA GLY A 39 -14.09 1.80 -4.29
C GLY A 39 -13.89 2.14 -5.77
N LEU A 40 -12.70 1.92 -6.33
CA LEU A 40 -12.33 2.33 -7.70
C LEU A 40 -12.69 1.29 -8.76
N SER A 41 -13.13 0.08 -8.35
CA SER A 41 -13.57 -1.00 -9.24
C SER A 41 -12.51 -1.47 -10.25
N ARG A 42 -11.23 -1.29 -9.94
CA ARG A 42 -10.07 -1.73 -10.75
C ARG A 42 -8.90 -2.21 -9.88
N PRO A 43 -9.15 -3.17 -8.97
CA PRO A 43 -8.21 -3.56 -7.92
C PRO A 43 -6.85 -4.07 -8.44
N GLU A 44 -6.78 -4.56 -9.69
CA GLU A 44 -5.53 -4.97 -10.34
C GLU A 44 -4.62 -3.79 -10.71
N ARG A 45 -5.20 -2.60 -10.96
CA ARG A 45 -4.49 -1.36 -11.31
C ARG A 45 -4.32 -0.46 -10.09
N GLU A 46 -5.41 -0.21 -9.37
CA GLU A 46 -5.42 0.58 -8.13
C GLU A 46 -6.08 -0.24 -7.03
N GLY A 47 -5.25 -0.70 -6.10
CA GLY A 47 -5.65 -1.63 -5.07
C GLY A 47 -4.44 -2.05 -4.23
N ALA A 48 -4.71 -2.84 -3.19
CA ALA A 48 -3.66 -3.45 -2.38
C ALA A 48 -4.15 -4.76 -1.80
N GLN A 49 -3.21 -5.67 -1.49
CA GLN A 49 -3.50 -6.84 -0.66
C GLN A 49 -2.84 -6.65 0.70
N ILE A 50 -3.63 -6.72 1.77
CA ILE A 50 -3.23 -6.27 3.10
C ILE A 50 -3.45 -7.41 4.09
N LEU A 51 -2.37 -7.89 4.69
CA LEU A 51 -2.42 -8.78 5.84
C LEU A 51 -2.17 -7.96 7.10
N THR A 52 -3.15 -7.89 7.99
CA THR A 52 -2.97 -7.23 9.29
C THR A 52 -2.46 -8.26 10.29
N LEU A 53 -1.22 -8.08 10.75
CA LEU A 53 -0.59 -8.97 11.75
C LEU A 53 -1.21 -8.74 13.13
N PHE A 54 -1.37 -7.48 13.49
CA PHE A 54 -2.14 -7.07 14.66
C PHE A 54 -2.65 -5.64 14.50
N ALA A 55 -3.71 -5.31 15.21
CA ALA A 55 -4.21 -3.95 15.37
C ALA A 55 -4.76 -3.79 16.79
N THR A 56 -4.16 -2.88 17.54
CA THR A 56 -4.58 -2.49 18.90
C THR A 56 -5.11 -1.06 18.86
N GLU A 57 -5.51 -0.52 20.01
CA GLU A 57 -5.89 0.90 20.13
C GLU A 57 -4.73 1.87 19.88
N ARG A 58 -3.47 1.40 19.96
CA ARG A 58 -2.28 2.29 19.88
C ARG A 58 -1.42 2.06 18.66
N ILE A 59 -1.27 0.80 18.24
CA ILE A 59 -0.36 0.41 17.17
C ILE A 59 -0.95 -0.71 16.32
N SER A 60 -0.53 -0.77 15.07
CA SER A 60 -0.80 -1.86 14.15
C SER A 60 0.42 -2.18 13.31
N ALA A 61 0.56 -3.44 12.90
CA ALA A 61 1.53 -3.86 11.89
C ALA A 61 0.81 -4.59 10.77
N LYS A 62 1.20 -4.30 9.52
CA LYS A 62 0.61 -4.88 8.32
C LYS A 62 1.70 -5.27 7.34
N LEU A 63 1.46 -6.35 6.60
CA LEU A 63 2.17 -6.62 5.36
C LEU A 63 1.28 -6.16 4.21
N ILE A 64 1.80 -5.25 3.39
CA ILE A 64 1.13 -4.75 2.20
C ILE A 64 1.83 -5.33 0.99
N VAL A 65 1.07 -6.00 0.14
CA VAL A 65 1.53 -6.54 -1.13
C VAL A 65 0.92 -5.71 -2.25
N LEU A 66 1.78 -5.12 -3.06
CA LEU A 66 1.44 -4.59 -4.37
C LEU A 66 1.89 -5.57 -5.44
N LEU A 67 0.98 -5.88 -6.36
CA LEU A 67 1.31 -6.65 -7.55
C LEU A 67 2.12 -5.79 -8.52
N PRO A 68 2.86 -6.39 -9.48
CA PRO A 68 3.62 -5.61 -10.46
C PRO A 68 2.76 -4.56 -11.17
N GLY A 69 3.13 -3.28 -11.04
CA GLY A 69 2.41 -2.14 -11.62
C GLY A 69 1.10 -1.75 -10.92
N GLN A 70 0.79 -2.36 -9.76
CA GLN A 70 -0.37 -1.99 -8.95
C GLN A 70 -0.06 -0.75 -8.10
N ILE A 71 -1.04 0.13 -7.96
CA ILE A 71 -0.91 1.42 -7.28
C ILE A 71 -1.79 1.40 -6.03
N LEU A 72 -1.22 1.77 -4.87
CA LEU A 72 -2.01 2.17 -3.72
C LEU A 72 -2.36 3.65 -3.92
N PRO A 73 -3.64 4.03 -4.07
CA PRO A 73 -4.00 5.41 -4.42
C PRO A 73 -3.52 6.46 -3.41
N GLU A 74 -3.30 7.68 -3.89
CA GLU A 74 -2.91 8.81 -3.05
C GLU A 74 -3.90 9.07 -1.92
N HIS A 75 -3.36 9.12 -0.71
CA HIS A 75 -4.13 9.32 0.51
C HIS A 75 -3.27 9.96 1.60
N TRP A 76 -3.92 10.31 2.71
CA TRP A 76 -3.27 10.80 3.93
C TRP A 76 -4.11 10.39 5.15
N HIS A 77 -3.50 10.48 6.33
CA HIS A 77 -4.18 10.23 7.60
C HIS A 77 -4.49 11.58 8.27
N PRO A 78 -5.74 12.08 8.18
CA PRO A 78 -6.10 13.34 8.83
C PRO A 78 -6.10 13.20 10.36
N PRO A 79 -5.97 14.32 11.09
CA PRO A 79 -6.17 14.33 12.53
C PRO A 79 -7.60 13.92 12.88
N VAL A 80 -7.76 13.26 14.03
CA VAL A 80 -9.06 12.83 14.57
C VAL A 80 -9.22 13.38 15.98
N GLY A 81 -9.99 14.46 16.12
CA GLY A 81 -10.15 15.15 17.40
C GLY A 81 -8.82 15.75 17.87
N ALA A 82 -8.31 15.28 19.00
CA ALA A 82 -7.01 15.70 19.55
C ALA A 82 -5.82 14.83 19.06
N ASP A 83 -6.09 13.72 18.37
CA ASP A 83 -5.06 12.90 17.75
C ASP A 83 -4.53 13.61 16.49
N PRO A 84 -3.22 13.91 16.38
CA PRO A 84 -2.63 14.57 15.21
C PRO A 84 -2.77 13.74 13.93
N GLY A 85 -3.12 12.45 14.04
CA GLY A 85 -3.25 11.51 12.95
C GLY A 85 -2.20 10.39 13.05
N LYS A 86 -2.38 9.36 12.24
CA LYS A 86 -1.50 8.18 12.23
C LYS A 86 -0.12 8.53 11.66
N GLU A 87 0.94 8.32 12.43
CA GLU A 87 2.30 8.19 11.91
C GLU A 87 2.50 6.78 11.35
N GLU A 88 3.14 6.68 10.18
CA GLU A 88 3.37 5.40 9.52
C GLU A 88 4.83 5.20 9.16
N ILE A 89 5.30 3.97 9.31
CA ILE A 89 6.64 3.58 8.88
C ILE A 89 6.45 2.53 7.79
N LEU A 90 6.87 2.86 6.57
CA LEU A 90 6.92 1.89 5.47
C LEU A 90 8.36 1.44 5.31
N ARG A 91 8.58 0.13 5.37
CA ARG A 91 9.88 -0.50 5.17
C ARG A 91 9.77 -1.47 4.00
N GLY A 92 10.58 -1.26 2.97
CA GLY A 92 10.69 -2.20 1.86
C GLY A 92 11.24 -3.52 2.36
N TYR A 93 10.61 -4.63 1.96
CA TYR A 93 10.97 -5.97 2.44
C TYR A 93 11.32 -6.92 1.30
N TRP A 94 10.53 -6.92 0.21
CA TRP A 94 10.74 -7.80 -0.93
C TRP A 94 10.28 -7.15 -2.22
N GLY A 95 11.06 -7.28 -3.29
CA GLY A 95 10.84 -6.55 -4.54
C GLY A 95 11.18 -5.07 -4.41
N GLU A 96 10.51 -4.24 -5.20
CA GLU A 96 10.70 -2.79 -5.26
C GLU A 96 9.33 -2.11 -5.24
N VAL A 97 9.20 -1.05 -4.44
CA VAL A 97 8.01 -0.19 -4.39
C VAL A 97 8.45 1.24 -4.69
N LEU A 98 7.73 1.90 -5.59
CA LEU A 98 7.94 3.32 -5.88
C LEU A 98 7.06 4.10 -4.91
N TYR A 99 7.66 4.81 -3.97
CA TYR A 99 6.96 5.63 -3.00
C TYR A 99 6.97 7.09 -3.44
N PHE A 100 5.82 7.74 -3.35
CA PHE A 100 5.68 9.13 -3.74
C PHE A 100 5.08 9.98 -2.63
N ASP A 101 5.68 11.14 -2.34
CA ASP A 101 5.15 12.12 -1.39
C ASP A 101 5.22 13.56 -1.94
N GLU A 102 4.75 14.52 -1.14
CA GLU A 102 4.78 15.93 -1.54
C GLU A 102 6.23 16.43 -1.66
N GLY A 103 6.53 17.30 -2.63
CA GLY A 103 7.87 17.83 -2.79
C GLY A 103 8.18 18.20 -4.24
N GLU A 104 9.44 18.56 -4.50
CA GLU A 104 9.90 18.87 -5.85
C GLU A 104 9.81 17.64 -6.75
N ALA A 105 9.39 17.88 -8.00
CA ALA A 105 9.05 16.82 -8.92
C ALA A 105 10.29 16.13 -9.50
N ASN A 106 10.36 14.82 -9.30
CA ASN A 106 11.25 13.90 -10.03
C ASN A 106 10.45 12.71 -10.61
N LEU A 107 9.12 12.83 -10.73
CA LEU A 107 8.28 11.80 -11.35
C LEU A 107 8.52 11.66 -12.84
N ASP A 108 8.52 10.41 -13.30
CA ASP A 108 8.11 10.10 -14.67
C ASP A 108 6.57 10.06 -14.75
N THR A 109 6.01 10.65 -15.80
CA THR A 109 4.55 10.76 -16.02
C THR A 109 3.84 9.42 -16.25
N GLY A 110 4.59 8.33 -16.44
CA GLY A 110 4.05 6.98 -16.65
C GLY A 110 3.57 6.25 -15.39
N GLU A 111 3.86 6.78 -14.19
CA GLU A 111 3.70 6.04 -12.93
C GLU A 111 2.28 6.07 -12.33
N PHE A 112 1.38 6.96 -12.80
CA PHE A 112 -0.02 7.02 -12.37
C PHE A 112 -0.99 6.76 -13.53
N PRO A 113 -2.26 6.39 -13.26
CA PRO A 113 -3.25 6.20 -14.32
C PRO A 113 -3.51 7.54 -15.04
N PRO A 114 -3.32 7.64 -16.38
CA PRO A 114 -3.48 8.90 -17.11
C PRO A 114 -4.88 9.51 -16.95
N ASP A 115 -5.92 8.67 -16.83
CA ASP A 115 -7.30 9.09 -16.59
C ASP A 115 -7.54 9.69 -15.19
N LYS A 116 -6.55 9.60 -14.30
CA LYS A 116 -6.57 10.15 -12.93
C LYS A 116 -5.42 11.08 -12.63
N ALA A 117 -4.73 11.63 -13.63
CA ALA A 117 -3.61 12.54 -13.41
C ALA A 117 -3.94 13.69 -12.42
N GLY A 118 -5.18 14.18 -12.41
CA GLY A 118 -5.65 15.22 -11.48
C GLY A 118 -5.90 14.77 -10.04
N CYS A 119 -5.81 13.47 -9.74
CA CYS A 119 -5.98 12.90 -8.40
C CYS A 119 -4.64 12.60 -7.70
N TYR A 120 -3.52 12.64 -8.42
CA TYR A 120 -2.18 12.36 -7.89
C TYR A 120 -1.37 13.67 -7.86
N SER A 121 -1.18 14.21 -6.66
CA SER A 121 -0.52 15.48 -6.40
C SER A 121 0.89 15.35 -5.83
N CYS A 122 1.24 14.20 -5.24
CA CYS A 122 2.59 13.89 -4.77
C CYS A 122 3.53 13.71 -5.96
N ARG A 123 4.75 14.26 -5.86
CA ARG A 123 5.69 14.38 -6.99
C ARG A 123 7.13 14.00 -6.65
N SER A 124 7.47 13.84 -5.37
CA SER A 124 8.80 13.42 -4.95
C SER A 124 8.80 11.90 -4.82
N ARG A 125 9.67 11.24 -5.60
CA ARG A 125 9.84 9.79 -5.70
C ARG A 125 10.99 9.33 -4.83
N ARG A 126 10.76 8.24 -4.11
CA ARG A 126 11.78 7.41 -3.47
C ARG A 126 11.48 5.95 -3.76
N ASP A 127 12.50 5.22 -4.19
CA ASP A 127 12.36 3.78 -4.45
C ASP A 127 12.68 3.04 -3.15
N LEU A 128 11.78 2.14 -2.74
CA LEU A 128 11.89 1.36 -1.52
C LEU A 128 12.18 -0.10 -1.90
N GLY A 129 13.45 -0.46 -1.86
CA GLY A 129 13.91 -1.85 -1.93
C GLY A 129 13.99 -2.51 -0.54
N PRO A 130 14.45 -3.77 -0.47
CA PRO A 130 14.60 -4.48 0.80
C PRO A 130 15.56 -3.75 1.75
N GLY A 131 15.02 -3.27 2.87
CA GLY A 131 15.77 -2.56 3.90
C GLY A 131 15.63 -1.03 3.87
N ASP A 132 15.17 -0.47 2.76
CA ASP A 132 14.84 0.96 2.65
C ASP A 132 13.62 1.29 3.50
N GLN A 133 13.56 2.54 3.98
CA GLN A 133 12.51 2.96 4.89
C GLN A 133 12.12 4.43 4.69
N VAL A 134 10.84 4.70 4.90
CA VAL A 134 10.31 6.05 5.06
C VAL A 134 9.45 6.10 6.33
N ILE A 135 9.56 7.21 7.04
CA ILE A 135 8.69 7.58 8.16
C ILE A 135 7.80 8.69 7.63
N ILE A 136 6.50 8.47 7.69
CA ILE A 136 5.46 9.33 7.14
C ILE A 136 4.78 10.03 8.32
N PRO A 137 5.01 11.35 8.48
CA PRO A 137 4.34 12.11 9.52
C PRO A 137 2.81 12.12 9.32
N PRO A 138 2.03 12.33 10.40
CA PRO A 138 0.59 12.52 10.30
C PRO A 138 0.21 13.60 9.28
N GLY A 139 -0.89 13.38 8.54
CA GLY A 139 -1.39 14.32 7.54
C GLY A 139 -0.59 14.41 6.24
N ARG A 140 0.56 13.72 6.12
CA ARG A 140 1.37 13.74 4.89
C ARG A 140 0.72 12.89 3.80
N LYS A 141 0.49 13.49 2.64
CA LYS A 141 0.02 12.77 1.45
C LYS A 141 1.11 11.87 0.90
N HIS A 142 0.70 10.69 0.45
CA HIS A 142 1.58 9.75 -0.22
C HIS A 142 0.77 8.73 -1.04
N TRP A 143 1.46 8.06 -1.96
CA TRP A 143 0.98 6.88 -2.69
C TRP A 143 2.11 5.88 -2.96
#